data_AF-A0A6A4RR76-F1
#
_entry.id   AF-A0A6A4RR76-F1
#
_cell.length_a   1.000
_cell.length_b   1.000
_cell.length_c   1.000
_cell.angle_alpha   90.00
_cell.angle_beta   90.00
_cell.angle_gamma   90.00
#
_symmetry.space_group_name_H-M   'P 1'
#
loop_
_entity.id
_entity.type
_entity.pdbx_description
1 polymer ?
#
loop_
_entity_poly.entity_id
_entity_poly.type
_entity_poly.pdbx_seq_one_letter_code
_entity_poly.pdbx_strand_id
1 'polypeptide(L)'
;MLSARSALSVRNENSLCSQIDNMALDKENTPPSLNKSRVLAAKTARKIFADAPGVVKKSGSGEEEEPLLKENPRRFVIFPIQYHDIWQMYKKAEASFWTAEEVDLSKDLQHWEALKDEERYFISHVLAFFAASDGIVNENLVERFTQEVQVTEARCFYGFQIAMENIHSEMYSLLINTYIKESTEREYLFNAIETLPCVKKKADWAINWIGNKNAAFGKTCCL
;
A
#
# COMPACT_ATOMS: atom_id res chain seq x y z
N MET A 1 12.64 56.97 11.73
CA MET A 1 11.66 56.98 12.84
C MET A 1 11.32 55.54 13.18
N LEU A 2 11.91 55.01 14.26
CA LEU A 2 11.62 53.69 14.81
C LEU A 2 10.50 53.86 15.84
N SER A 3 9.35 53.22 15.64
CA SER A 3 8.28 53.20 16.64
C SER A 3 8.20 51.81 17.27
N ALA A 4 8.72 51.71 18.48
CA ALA A 4 8.49 50.61 19.40
C ALA A 4 7.01 50.55 19.82
N ARG A 5 6.45 49.34 19.98
CA ARG A 5 5.28 49.11 20.85
C ARG A 5 5.47 47.81 21.62
N SER A 6 5.41 47.96 22.94
CA SER A 6 5.50 46.93 23.97
C SER A 6 4.15 46.24 24.24
N ALA A 7 4.30 45.04 24.83
CA ALA A 7 3.35 44.11 25.46
C ALA A 7 1.94 44.58 25.82
N LEU A 8 0.95 43.75 25.46
CA LEU A 8 -0.41 43.77 26.01
C LEU A 8 -0.62 42.63 27.01
N SER A 9 -0.82 43.09 28.25
CA SER A 9 -1.42 42.47 29.42
C SER A 9 -2.40 41.31 29.20
N VAL A 10 -2.21 40.29 30.05
CA VAL A 10 -3.15 39.23 30.49
C VAL A 10 -4.61 39.71 30.53
N ARG A 11 -5.51 39.00 29.83
CA ARG A 11 -6.97 39.14 29.96
C ARG A 11 -7.65 37.76 29.97
N ASN A 12 -7.96 37.34 31.20
CA ASN A 12 -9.25 36.81 31.65
C ASN A 12 -9.85 35.59 30.91
N GLU A 13 -9.52 34.39 31.40
CA GLU A 13 -10.02 33.08 30.90
C GLU A 13 -11.51 32.79 31.20
N ASN A 14 -12.23 33.67 31.89
CA ASN A 14 -13.57 33.36 32.40
C ASN A 14 -14.76 33.90 31.55
N SER A 15 -14.54 34.40 30.34
CA SER A 15 -15.64 34.93 29.49
C SER A 15 -16.02 34.04 28.29
N LEU A 16 -15.25 32.99 27.98
CA LEU A 16 -15.55 32.08 26.85
C LEU A 16 -16.42 30.88 27.26
N CYS A 17 -16.55 30.62 28.56
CA CYS A 17 -17.30 29.47 29.06
C CYS A 17 -18.84 29.68 29.08
N SER A 18 -19.33 30.90 28.90
CA SER A 18 -20.78 31.21 29.03
C SER A 18 -21.51 31.40 27.70
N GLN A 19 -20.86 31.23 26.55
CA GLN A 19 -21.48 31.39 25.22
C GLN A 19 -21.65 30.08 24.44
N ILE A 20 -21.27 28.92 25.00
CA ILE A 20 -21.42 27.62 24.34
C ILE A 20 -22.75 26.91 24.71
N ASP A 21 -23.45 27.36 25.76
CA ASP A 21 -24.66 26.69 26.25
C ASP A 21 -25.97 26.96 25.46
N ASN A 22 -25.95 27.76 24.38
CA ASN A 22 -27.18 28.18 23.68
C ASN A 22 -27.21 27.93 22.16
N MET A 23 -26.45 26.96 21.64
CA MET A 23 -26.64 26.48 20.26
C MET A 23 -27.15 25.04 20.27
N ALA A 24 -28.47 24.90 20.21
CA ALA A 24 -29.14 23.62 20.02
C ALA A 24 -28.73 23.02 18.66
N LEU A 25 -28.01 21.89 18.72
CA LEU A 25 -27.72 21.04 17.57
C LEU A 25 -28.97 20.21 17.23
N ASP A 26 -29.26 20.13 15.94
CA ASP A 26 -30.37 19.39 15.34
C ASP A 26 -30.42 17.93 15.82
N LYS A 27 -31.63 17.48 16.15
CA LYS A 27 -31.94 16.14 16.69
C LYS A 27 -31.90 15.05 15.62
N GLU A 28 -30.77 14.86 14.93
CA GLU A 28 -30.64 13.76 13.95
C GLU A 28 -29.47 12.81 14.17
N ASN A 29 -28.61 13.03 15.17
CA ASN A 29 -27.49 12.12 15.47
C ASN A 29 -27.33 11.80 16.97
N THR A 30 -28.39 11.30 17.60
CA THR A 30 -28.28 10.63 18.91
C THR A 30 -28.02 9.13 18.69
N PRO A 31 -26.93 8.52 19.20
CA PRO A 31 -26.72 7.09 19.06
C PRO A 31 -27.85 6.35 19.80
N PRO A 32 -28.48 5.33 19.18
CA PRO A 32 -29.54 4.59 19.85
C PRO A 32 -28.94 3.87 21.05
N SER A 33 -29.67 3.94 22.16
CA SER A 33 -29.34 3.32 23.43
C SER A 33 -28.96 1.84 23.26
N LEU A 34 -28.01 1.40 24.09
CA LEU A 34 -27.46 0.05 24.19
C LEU A 34 -28.53 -1.04 24.03
N ASN A 35 -28.67 -1.56 22.81
CA ASN A 35 -29.63 -2.59 22.50
C ASN A 35 -28.92 -3.90 22.10
N LYS A 36 -29.56 -5.02 22.45
CA LYS A 36 -29.11 -6.43 22.37
C LYS A 36 -28.58 -6.88 20.99
N SER A 37 -28.67 -6.01 19.98
CA SER A 37 -28.26 -6.20 18.58
C SER A 37 -26.75 -6.38 18.38
N ARG A 38 -25.88 -5.73 19.18
CA ARG A 38 -24.41 -5.95 19.07
C ARG A 38 -23.99 -7.36 19.51
N VAL A 39 -24.71 -7.96 20.45
CA VAL A 39 -24.47 -9.34 20.90
C VAL A 39 -24.88 -10.35 19.83
N LEU A 40 -25.94 -10.06 19.05
CA LEU A 40 -26.32 -10.90 17.92
C LEU A 40 -25.31 -10.82 16.77
N ALA A 41 -24.82 -9.63 16.41
CA ALA A 41 -23.81 -9.48 15.36
C ALA A 41 -22.51 -10.26 15.69
N ALA A 42 -22.09 -10.23 16.97
CA ALA A 42 -20.93 -11.00 17.44
C ALA A 42 -21.16 -12.53 17.45
N LYS A 43 -22.40 -12.99 17.71
CA LYS A 43 -22.74 -14.42 17.68
C LYS A 43 -22.93 -14.97 16.27
N THR A 44 -23.51 -14.18 15.36
CA THR A 44 -23.69 -14.56 13.96
C THR A 44 -22.36 -14.58 13.22
N ALA A 45 -21.46 -13.62 13.49
CA ALA A 45 -20.09 -13.66 12.97
C ALA A 45 -19.38 -14.96 13.39
N ARG A 46 -19.44 -15.33 14.68
CA ARG A 46 -18.85 -16.59 15.18
C ARG A 46 -19.44 -17.85 14.53
N LYS A 47 -20.73 -17.85 14.16
CA LYS A 47 -21.39 -18.99 13.51
C LYS A 47 -20.99 -19.14 12.04
N ILE A 48 -20.79 -18.04 11.33
CA ILE A 48 -20.37 -18.04 9.91
C ILE A 48 -18.92 -18.54 9.77
N PHE A 49 -18.05 -18.29 10.75
CA PHE A 49 -16.66 -18.77 10.74
C PHE A 49 -16.47 -20.22 11.23
N ALA A 50 -17.52 -20.87 11.74
CA ALA A 50 -17.44 -22.27 12.20
C ALA A 50 -17.60 -23.31 11.07
N ASP A 51 -18.22 -22.92 9.95
CA ASP A 51 -18.56 -23.82 8.84
C ASP A 51 -17.64 -23.68 7.60
N ALA A 52 -16.51 -22.97 7.73
CA ALA A 52 -15.52 -22.92 6.66
C ALA A 52 -14.73 -24.26 6.61
N PRO A 53 -14.61 -24.93 5.45
CA PRO A 53 -13.88 -26.19 5.34
C PRO A 53 -12.41 -25.99 5.74
N GLY A 54 -11.94 -26.90 6.59
CA GLY A 54 -10.69 -26.80 7.33
C GLY A 54 -9.47 -26.52 6.46
N VAL A 55 -8.81 -25.41 6.76
CA VAL A 55 -7.43 -25.16 6.34
C VAL A 55 -6.56 -26.23 6.99
N VAL A 56 -5.87 -27.00 6.16
CA VAL A 56 -4.93 -28.04 6.55
C VAL A 56 -3.87 -27.41 7.47
N LYS A 57 -3.87 -27.80 8.74
CA LYS A 57 -2.76 -27.52 9.67
C LYS A 57 -1.52 -28.22 9.15
N LYS A 58 -0.61 -27.48 8.51
CA LYS A 58 0.76 -27.94 8.28
C LYS A 58 1.46 -27.91 9.64
N SER A 59 1.59 -29.07 10.28
CA SER A 59 2.42 -29.25 11.48
C SER A 59 3.90 -29.13 11.08
N GLY A 60 4.39 -27.89 10.99
CA GLY A 60 5.81 -27.58 10.84
C GLY A 60 6.47 -27.60 12.21
N SER A 61 7.45 -28.48 12.38
CA SER A 61 8.29 -28.59 13.56
C SER A 61 9.26 -27.41 13.68
N GLY A 62 9.20 -26.66 14.79
CA GLY A 62 10.35 -25.94 15.33
C GLY A 62 10.60 -24.50 14.85
N GLU A 63 9.64 -23.83 14.22
CA GLU A 63 9.68 -22.37 14.14
C GLU A 63 9.12 -21.83 15.46
N GLU A 64 9.93 -21.07 16.21
CA GLU A 64 9.44 -20.27 17.34
C GLU A 64 8.19 -19.51 16.87
N GLU A 65 7.06 -19.59 17.60
CA GLU A 65 5.77 -19.04 17.13
C GLU A 65 5.93 -17.58 16.64
N GLU A 66 6.03 -17.38 15.32
CA GLU A 66 6.24 -16.05 14.75
C GLU A 66 5.00 -15.18 15.00
N PRO A 67 5.11 -14.08 15.77
CA PRO A 67 3.95 -13.26 16.14
C PRO A 67 3.26 -12.61 14.93
N LEU A 68 3.98 -12.44 13.81
CA LEU A 68 3.46 -11.88 12.56
C LEU A 68 2.52 -12.82 11.81
N LEU A 69 2.73 -14.13 11.95
CA LEU A 69 2.02 -15.18 11.19
C LEU A 69 0.92 -15.86 12.01
N LYS A 70 0.90 -15.65 13.32
CA LYS A 70 -0.10 -16.23 14.23
C LYS A 70 -1.50 -15.69 13.94
N GLU A 71 -2.49 -16.58 13.86
CA GLU A 71 -3.89 -16.20 13.66
C GLU A 71 -4.35 -15.15 14.68
N ASN A 72 -4.87 -14.04 14.16
CA ASN A 72 -5.33 -12.91 14.97
C ASN A 72 -6.86 -12.72 14.83
N PRO A 73 -7.67 -13.06 15.85
CA PRO A 73 -9.11 -12.84 15.80
C PRO A 73 -9.51 -11.36 15.78
N ARG A 74 -8.59 -10.44 16.10
CA ARG A 74 -8.78 -8.98 16.02
C ARG A 74 -8.26 -8.36 14.72
N ARG A 75 -7.94 -9.16 13.70
CA ARG A 75 -7.38 -8.68 12.42
C ARG A 75 -8.23 -7.64 11.67
N PHE A 76 -9.51 -7.52 12.00
CA PHE A 76 -10.45 -6.61 11.33
C PHE A 76 -10.62 -5.26 12.04
N VAL A 77 -9.96 -5.06 13.20
CA VAL A 77 -10.06 -3.83 13.97
C VAL A 77 -8.66 -3.25 14.13
N ILE A 78 -8.50 -1.97 13.77
CA ILE A 78 -7.20 -1.27 13.82
C ILE A 78 -6.83 -0.90 15.26
N PHE A 79 -7.80 -0.46 16.06
CA PHE A 79 -7.55 -0.06 17.45
C PHE A 79 -7.84 -1.18 18.45
N PRO A 80 -7.04 -1.30 19.53
CA PRO A 80 -5.84 -0.52 19.86
C PRO A 80 -4.59 -0.99 19.08
N ILE A 81 -3.72 -0.05 18.71
CA ILE A 81 -2.44 -0.32 18.05
C ILE A 81 -1.52 -1.11 18.99
N GLN A 82 -0.96 -2.22 18.49
CA GLN A 82 0.00 -3.06 19.19
C GLN A 82 1.42 -2.76 18.73
N TYR A 83 1.64 -2.68 17.41
CA TYR A 83 2.95 -2.47 16.80
C TYR A 83 3.10 -1.03 16.29
N HIS A 84 3.62 -0.17 17.16
CA HIS A 84 3.73 1.27 16.90
C HIS A 84 4.78 1.61 15.85
N ASP A 85 5.86 0.83 15.80
CA ASP A 85 6.91 0.90 14.78
C ASP A 85 6.38 0.61 13.37
N ILE A 86 5.62 -0.48 13.21
CA ILE A 86 4.98 -0.84 11.93
C ILE A 86 3.94 0.23 11.55
N TRP A 87 3.15 0.68 12.52
CA TRP A 87 2.17 1.74 12.28
C TRP A 87 2.82 3.05 11.83
N GLN A 88 3.97 3.41 12.41
CA GLN A 88 4.74 4.57 11.96
C GLN A 88 5.25 4.42 10.52
N MET A 89 5.67 3.21 10.10
CA MET A 89 6.03 2.97 8.69
C MET A 89 4.83 3.15 7.76
N TYR A 90 3.66 2.66 8.15
CA TYR A 90 2.43 2.89 7.39
C TYR A 90 2.11 4.39 7.27
N LYS A 91 2.20 5.14 8.36
CA LYS A 91 1.98 6.60 8.32
C LYS A 91 3.01 7.36 7.48
N LYS A 92 4.27 6.90 7.44
CA LYS A 92 5.28 7.45 6.53
C LYS A 92 4.95 7.17 5.07
N ALA A 93 4.52 5.95 4.75
CA ALA A 93 4.09 5.58 3.40
C ALA A 93 2.87 6.41 2.97
N GLU A 94 1.84 6.51 3.83
CA GLU A 94 0.64 7.31 3.60
C GLU A 94 0.96 8.79 3.37
N ALA A 95 1.90 9.35 4.13
CA ALA A 95 2.34 10.74 3.97
C ALA A 95 3.16 10.97 2.67
N SER A 96 3.58 9.90 1.99
CA SER A 96 4.34 9.94 0.75
C SER A 96 3.49 9.59 -0.47
N PHE A 97 2.16 9.64 -0.33
CA PHE A 97 1.23 9.43 -1.44
C PHE A 97 1.46 10.45 -2.56
N TRP A 98 1.41 9.98 -3.81
CA TRP A 98 1.45 10.79 -5.02
C TRP A 98 0.63 10.08 -6.12
N THR A 99 0.16 10.82 -7.12
CA THR A 99 -0.51 10.25 -8.30
C THR A 99 0.25 10.50 -9.60
N ALA A 100 0.03 9.66 -10.62
CA ALA A 100 0.73 9.77 -11.90
C ALA A 100 0.50 11.13 -12.60
N GLU A 101 -0.65 11.75 -12.38
CA GLU A 101 -0.99 13.08 -12.92
C GLU A 101 -0.18 14.23 -12.32
N GLU A 102 0.46 14.03 -11.16
CA GLU A 102 1.35 15.03 -10.57
C GLU A 102 2.66 15.19 -11.36
N VAL A 103 2.98 14.23 -12.23
CA VAL A 103 4.20 14.23 -13.06
C VAL A 103 3.92 14.85 -14.43
N ASP A 104 4.45 16.06 -14.66
CA ASP A 104 4.35 16.76 -15.94
C ASP A 104 5.39 16.24 -16.94
N LEU A 105 4.93 15.52 -17.98
CA LEU A 105 5.76 14.99 -19.07
C LEU A 105 5.79 15.88 -20.33
N SER A 106 5.21 17.08 -20.28
CA SER A 106 5.03 17.93 -21.47
C SER A 106 6.35 18.34 -22.14
N LYS A 107 7.43 18.46 -21.37
CA LYS A 107 8.75 18.89 -21.84
C LYS A 107 9.67 17.71 -22.19
N ASP A 108 9.35 16.52 -21.71
CA ASP A 108 10.24 15.36 -21.78
C ASP A 108 10.42 14.85 -23.21
N LEU A 109 9.43 15.04 -24.08
CA LEU A 109 9.53 14.68 -25.50
C LEU A 109 10.71 15.38 -26.20
N GLN A 110 10.98 16.64 -25.85
CA GLN A 110 12.09 17.39 -26.43
C GLN A 110 13.44 16.82 -25.97
N HIS A 111 13.54 16.41 -24.71
CA HIS A 111 14.73 15.75 -24.18
C HIS A 111 14.92 14.37 -24.81
N TRP A 112 13.84 13.61 -24.98
CA TRP A 112 13.86 12.31 -25.62
C TRP A 112 14.40 12.37 -27.05
N GLU A 113 13.94 13.35 -27.84
CA GLU A 113 14.41 13.56 -29.21
C GLU A 113 15.86 14.05 -29.28
N ALA A 114 16.37 14.69 -28.23
CA ALA A 114 17.77 15.16 -28.14
C ALA A 114 18.78 14.07 -27.70
N LEU A 115 18.31 12.95 -27.13
CA LEU A 115 19.17 11.85 -26.70
C LEU A 115 19.80 11.10 -27.89
N LYS A 116 20.89 10.38 -27.63
CA LYS A 116 21.47 9.45 -28.60
C LYS A 116 20.62 8.18 -28.68
N ASP A 117 20.72 7.48 -29.80
CA ASP A 117 20.03 6.20 -30.04
C ASP A 117 20.37 5.17 -28.96
N GLU A 118 21.62 5.12 -28.52
CA GLU A 118 22.09 4.22 -27.44
C GLU A 118 21.45 4.55 -26.09
N GLU A 119 21.26 5.84 -25.78
CA GLU A 119 20.65 6.29 -24.52
C GLU A 119 19.15 6.00 -24.53
N ARG A 120 18.48 6.24 -25.66
CA ARG A 120 17.07 5.87 -25.84
C ARG A 120 16.85 4.37 -25.73
N TYR A 121 17.73 3.57 -26.34
CA TYR A 121 17.70 2.11 -26.23
C TYR A 121 17.85 1.66 -24.78
N PHE A 122 18.80 2.22 -24.04
CA PHE A 122 18.98 1.90 -22.62
C PHE A 122 17.76 2.25 -21.78
N ILE A 123 17.25 3.48 -21.90
CA ILE A 123 16.11 3.95 -21.11
C ILE A 123 14.84 3.16 -21.45
N SER A 124 14.57 2.88 -22.73
CA SER A 124 13.38 2.10 -23.12
C SER A 124 13.38 0.70 -22.53
N HIS A 125 14.54 0.02 -22.49
CA HIS A 125 14.67 -1.31 -21.90
C HIS A 125 14.58 -1.29 -20.38
N VAL A 126 15.07 -0.23 -19.73
CA VAL A 126 14.91 -0.04 -18.27
C VAL A 126 13.44 0.20 -17.91
N LEU A 127 12.73 1.03 -18.66
CA LEU A 127 11.30 1.27 -18.46
C LEU A 127 10.48 0.00 -18.66
N ALA A 128 10.79 -0.78 -19.69
CA ALA A 128 10.15 -2.06 -19.96
C ALA A 128 10.36 -3.07 -18.82
N PHE A 129 11.57 -3.10 -18.25
CA PHE A 129 11.85 -3.92 -17.06
C PHE A 129 11.00 -3.50 -15.85
N PHE A 130 10.89 -2.21 -15.56
CA PHE A 130 10.10 -1.73 -14.43
C PHE A 130 8.60 -1.96 -14.60
N ALA A 131 8.05 -1.66 -15.79
CA ALA A 131 6.65 -1.90 -16.10
C ALA A 131 6.23 -3.37 -15.90
N ALA A 132 7.13 -4.32 -16.21
CA ALA A 132 6.91 -5.73 -15.95
C ALA A 132 7.11 -6.14 -14.48
N SER A 133 8.09 -5.54 -13.80
CA SER A 133 8.51 -5.96 -12.46
C SER A 133 7.48 -5.61 -11.39
N ASP A 134 6.85 -4.43 -11.48
CA ASP A 134 5.88 -3.98 -10.48
C ASP A 134 4.64 -4.89 -10.44
N GLY A 135 4.24 -5.45 -11.59
CA GLY A 135 3.18 -6.46 -11.66
C GLY A 135 3.52 -7.74 -10.88
N ILE A 136 4.76 -8.23 -10.98
CA ILE A 136 5.24 -9.42 -10.28
C ILE A 136 5.33 -9.19 -8.77
N VAL A 137 5.81 -8.00 -8.36
CA VAL A 137 5.85 -7.61 -6.95
C VAL A 137 4.44 -7.57 -6.37
N ASN A 138 3.48 -7.00 -7.10
CA ASN A 138 2.09 -6.90 -6.68
C ASN A 138 1.44 -8.29 -6.51
N GLU A 139 1.70 -9.22 -7.43
CA GLU A 139 1.25 -10.62 -7.32
C GLU A 139 1.78 -11.28 -6.05
N ASN A 140 3.06 -11.10 -5.72
CA ASN A 140 3.62 -11.62 -4.46
C ASN A 140 2.96 -11.01 -3.21
N LEU A 141 2.74 -9.70 -3.20
CA LEU A 141 2.12 -8.99 -2.07
C LEU A 141 0.68 -9.48 -1.82
N VAL A 142 -0.09 -9.64 -2.89
CA VAL A 142 -1.50 -10.06 -2.82
C VAL A 142 -1.64 -11.56 -2.53
N GLU A 143 -0.86 -12.42 -3.19
CA GLU A 143 -1.01 -13.86 -3.05
C GLU A 143 -0.36 -14.41 -1.77
N ARG A 144 0.78 -13.85 -1.35
CA ARG A 144 1.52 -14.38 -0.19
C ARG A 144 1.47 -13.44 1.00
N PHE A 145 2.07 -12.26 0.91
CA PHE A 145 2.36 -11.47 2.12
C PHE A 145 1.10 -11.01 2.83
N THR A 146 0.10 -10.54 2.09
CA THR A 146 -1.18 -10.12 2.69
C THR A 146 -2.05 -11.30 3.11
N GLN A 147 -1.74 -12.54 2.74
CA GLN A 147 -2.45 -13.73 3.24
C GLN A 147 -1.77 -14.32 4.48
N GLU A 148 -0.44 -14.37 4.48
CA GLU A 148 0.38 -14.95 5.54
C GLU A 148 0.42 -14.02 6.78
N VAL A 149 0.55 -12.70 6.60
CA VAL A 149 0.63 -11.74 7.71
C VAL A 149 -0.74 -11.45 8.35
N GLN A 150 -0.84 -11.69 9.65
CA GLN A 150 -2.06 -11.55 10.45
C GLN A 150 -2.12 -10.26 11.28
N VAL A 151 -1.01 -9.53 11.38
CA VAL A 151 -0.92 -8.26 12.11
C VAL A 151 -1.60 -7.14 11.32
N THR A 152 -2.59 -6.48 11.92
CA THR A 152 -3.44 -5.48 11.25
C THR A 152 -2.63 -4.31 10.72
N GLU A 153 -1.67 -3.79 11.49
CA GLU A 153 -0.83 -2.65 11.13
C GLU A 153 0.05 -2.95 9.90
N ALA A 154 0.60 -4.16 9.83
CA ALA A 154 1.39 -4.62 8.68
C ALA A 154 0.51 -4.79 7.43
N ARG A 155 -0.73 -5.26 7.59
CA ARG A 155 -1.69 -5.35 6.49
C ARG A 155 -2.09 -3.96 5.96
N CYS A 156 -2.21 -2.97 6.84
CA CYS A 156 -2.40 -1.58 6.41
C CYS A 156 -1.23 -1.06 5.58
N PHE A 157 0.01 -1.36 6.01
CA PHE A 157 1.22 -1.04 5.24
C PHE A 157 1.21 -1.70 3.86
N TYR A 158 1.03 -3.03 3.79
CA TYR A 158 1.02 -3.76 2.52
C TYR A 158 -0.14 -3.36 1.61
N GLY A 159 -1.31 -3.06 2.16
CA GLY A 159 -2.44 -2.55 1.38
C GLY A 159 -2.11 -1.22 0.71
N PHE A 160 -1.40 -0.34 1.42
CA PHE A 160 -0.93 0.92 0.83
C PHE A 160 0.20 0.71 -0.18
N GLN A 161 1.12 -0.22 0.09
CA GLN A 161 2.16 -0.60 -0.86
C GLN A 161 1.56 -1.10 -2.17
N ILE A 162 0.57 -2.00 -2.13
CA ILE A 162 -0.15 -2.48 -3.33
C ILE A 162 -0.75 -1.31 -4.12
N ALA A 163 -1.35 -0.34 -3.43
CA ALA A 163 -1.90 0.84 -4.10
C ALA A 163 -0.80 1.67 -4.80
N MET A 164 0.34 1.87 -4.15
CA MET A 164 1.47 2.59 -4.74
C MET A 164 2.12 1.83 -5.90
N GLU A 165 2.25 0.50 -5.83
CA GLU A 165 2.79 -0.30 -6.96
C GLU A 165 1.89 -0.24 -8.21
N ASN A 166 0.57 -0.08 -8.03
CA ASN A 166 -0.33 0.19 -9.16
C ASN A 166 -0.06 1.56 -9.79
N ILE A 167 0.17 2.59 -8.97
CA ILE A 167 0.52 3.93 -9.44
C ILE A 167 1.90 3.92 -10.13
N HIS A 168 2.86 3.16 -9.61
CA HIS A 168 4.15 2.94 -10.27
C HIS A 168 3.98 2.30 -11.65
N SER A 169 3.19 1.22 -11.73
CA SER A 169 2.89 0.52 -12.99
C SER A 169 2.22 1.45 -14.02
N GLU A 170 1.30 2.30 -13.56
CA GLU A 170 0.67 3.33 -14.39
C GLU A 170 1.68 4.37 -14.89
N MET A 171 2.52 4.89 -14.00
CA MET A 171 3.55 5.88 -14.33
C MET A 171 4.52 5.35 -15.40
N TYR A 172 5.03 4.12 -15.23
CA TYR A 172 5.93 3.52 -16.24
C TYR A 172 5.23 3.27 -17.57
N SER A 173 3.97 2.85 -17.54
CA SER A 173 3.16 2.70 -18.75
C SER A 173 2.95 4.04 -19.47
N LEU A 174 2.73 5.12 -18.72
CA LEU A 174 2.61 6.47 -19.25
C LEU A 174 3.93 6.92 -19.90
N LEU A 175 5.07 6.74 -19.23
CA LEU A 175 6.40 7.06 -19.78
C LEU A 175 6.67 6.33 -21.10
N ILE A 176 6.40 5.03 -21.16
CA ILE A 176 6.54 4.23 -22.38
C ILE A 176 5.62 4.79 -23.48
N ASN A 177 4.36 5.08 -23.16
CA ASN A 177 3.39 5.66 -24.11
C ASN A 177 3.82 7.04 -24.64
N THR A 178 4.45 7.86 -23.80
CA THR A 178 4.92 9.20 -24.17
C THR A 178 6.16 9.11 -25.06
N TYR A 179 7.17 8.32 -24.68
CA TYR A 179 8.45 8.29 -25.39
C TYR A 179 8.41 7.45 -26.67
N ILE A 180 7.59 6.40 -26.71
CA ILE A 180 7.60 5.40 -27.78
C ILE A 180 6.38 5.57 -28.67
N LYS A 181 6.58 6.33 -29.75
CA LYS A 181 5.52 6.66 -30.72
C LYS A 181 5.05 5.43 -31.49
N GLU A 182 5.97 4.50 -31.79
CA GLU A 182 5.66 3.33 -32.61
C GLU A 182 4.96 2.23 -31.81
N SER A 183 3.80 1.78 -32.31
CA SER A 183 2.97 0.80 -31.59
C SER A 183 3.61 -0.59 -31.49
N THR A 184 4.37 -0.98 -32.51
CA THR A 184 5.06 -2.28 -32.55
C THR A 184 6.19 -2.37 -31.53
N GLU A 185 6.98 -1.31 -31.40
CA GLU A 185 8.04 -1.22 -30.38
C GLU A 185 7.45 -1.17 -28.96
N ARG A 186 6.32 -0.49 -28.81
CA ARG A 186 5.59 -0.43 -27.53
C ARG A 186 5.10 -1.80 -27.09
N GLU A 187 4.47 -2.56 -27.99
CA GLU A 187 4.02 -3.92 -27.69
C GLU A 187 5.19 -4.85 -27.37
N TYR A 188 6.31 -4.71 -28.08
CA TYR A 188 7.54 -5.44 -27.80
C TYR A 188 8.05 -5.20 -26.36
N LEU A 189 8.00 -3.94 -25.90
CA LEU A 189 8.48 -3.55 -24.57
C LEU A 189 7.48 -3.88 -23.46
N PHE A 190 6.18 -3.80 -23.70
CA PHE A 190 5.19 -4.30 -22.73
C PHE A 190 5.29 -5.81 -22.54
N ASN A 191 5.63 -6.54 -23.60
CA ASN A 191 5.90 -7.98 -23.54
C ASN A 191 7.34 -8.33 -23.14
N ALA A 192 8.05 -7.43 -22.44
CA ALA A 192 9.45 -7.59 -22.04
C ALA A 192 9.76 -8.91 -21.32
N ILE A 193 8.81 -9.46 -20.55
CA ILE A 193 8.99 -10.74 -19.85
C ILE A 193 9.23 -11.88 -20.85
N GLU A 194 8.59 -11.84 -22.02
CA GLU A 194 8.73 -12.87 -23.06
C GLU A 194 9.81 -12.51 -24.08
N THR A 195 9.96 -11.22 -24.38
CA THR A 195 10.81 -10.73 -25.48
C THR A 195 12.25 -10.44 -25.05
N LEU A 196 12.50 -10.08 -23.79
CA LEU A 196 13.82 -9.73 -23.27
C LEU A 196 14.37 -10.82 -22.34
N PRO A 197 15.40 -11.59 -22.75
CA PRO A 197 15.94 -12.69 -21.95
C PRO A 197 16.48 -12.27 -20.57
N CYS A 198 16.97 -11.04 -20.43
CA CYS A 198 17.46 -10.51 -19.15
C CYS A 198 16.32 -10.25 -18.17
N VAL A 199 15.18 -9.73 -18.65
CA VAL A 199 13.96 -9.49 -17.86
C VAL A 199 13.33 -10.84 -17.52
N LYS A 200 13.20 -11.74 -18.50
CA LYS A 200 12.68 -13.10 -18.31
C LYS A 200 13.35 -13.83 -17.17
N LYS A 201 14.69 -13.87 -17.12
CA LYS A 201 15.42 -14.57 -16.06
C LYS A 201 15.13 -14.01 -14.66
N LYS A 202 14.95 -12.68 -14.54
CA LYS A 202 14.59 -12.05 -13.27
C LYS A 202 13.14 -12.33 -12.90
N ALA A 203 12.23 -12.27 -13.87
CA ALA A 203 10.83 -12.61 -13.68
C ALA A 203 10.66 -14.08 -13.27
N ASP A 204 11.30 -15.02 -13.98
CA ASP A 204 11.31 -16.44 -13.64
C ASP A 204 11.86 -16.68 -12.23
N TRP A 205 12.92 -15.97 -11.84
CA TRP A 205 13.45 -16.06 -10.48
C TRP A 205 12.42 -15.62 -9.43
N ALA A 206 11.77 -14.46 -9.62
CA ALA A 206 10.76 -13.96 -8.69
C ALA A 206 9.52 -14.86 -8.62
N ILE A 207 8.98 -15.29 -9.77
CA ILE A 207 7.83 -16.19 -9.87
C ILE A 207 8.11 -17.53 -9.18
N ASN A 208 9.34 -18.06 -9.31
CA ASN A 208 9.72 -19.29 -8.61
C ASN A 208 9.63 -19.16 -7.08
N TRP A 209 9.94 -17.98 -6.52
CA TRP A 209 9.79 -17.75 -5.09
C TRP A 209 8.33 -17.57 -4.67
N ILE A 210 7.52 -16.91 -5.49
CA ILE A 210 6.07 -16.78 -5.27
C ILE A 210 5.43 -18.18 -5.26
N GLY A 211 5.74 -19.02 -6.24
CA GLY A 211 5.21 -20.38 -6.33
C GLY A 211 5.74 -21.37 -5.28
N ASN A 212 6.85 -21.05 -4.59
CA ASN A 212 7.47 -21.97 -3.64
C ASN A 212 6.77 -22.00 -2.27
N LYS A 213 5.75 -22.86 -2.14
CA LYS A 213 4.97 -23.09 -0.92
C LYS A 213 5.75 -23.73 0.26
N ASN A 214 7.01 -24.09 0.05
CA ASN A 214 7.87 -24.69 1.06
C ASN A 214 8.97 -23.74 1.55
N ALA A 215 9.13 -22.56 0.93
CA ALA A 215 10.01 -21.52 1.44
C ALA A 215 9.41 -20.87 2.68
N ALA A 216 10.22 -20.69 3.73
CA ALA A 216 9.84 -19.97 4.95
C ALA A 216 9.62 -18.48 4.64
N PHE A 217 8.69 -17.85 5.36
CA PHE A 217 8.31 -16.44 5.17
C PHE A 217 9.51 -15.47 5.19
N GLY A 218 10.43 -15.65 6.15
CA GLY A 218 11.63 -14.81 6.21
C GLY A 218 12.53 -14.87 4.96
N LYS A 219 12.53 -15.99 4.22
CA LYS A 219 13.31 -16.13 2.97
C LYS A 219 12.61 -15.49 1.77
N THR A 220 11.28 -15.45 1.78
CA THR A 220 10.50 -14.79 0.73
C THR A 220 10.42 -13.27 0.94
N CYS A 221 10.59 -12.76 2.17
CA CYS A 221 10.68 -11.32 2.43
C CYS A 221 11.87 -10.59 1.78
N CYS A 222 12.88 -11.32 1.28
CA CYS A 222 14.05 -10.73 0.63
C CYS A 222 13.90 -10.58 -0.90
N LEU A 223 12.70 -10.80 -1.44
CA LEU A 223 12.34 -10.57 -2.85
C LEU A 223 12.19 -9.08 -3.14
#